data_AF-A0AAD7IQM7-F1
#
_entry.id   AF-A0AAD7IQM7-F1
#
_cell.length_a   1.000
_cell.length_b   1.000
_cell.length_c   1.000
_cell.angle_alpha   90.00
_cell.angle_beta   90.00
_cell.angle_gamma   90.00
#
_symmetry.space_group_name_H-M   'P 1'
#
loop_
_entity.id
_entity.type
_entity.pdbx_description
1 polymer ?
#
loop_
_entity_poly.entity_id
_entity_poly.type
_entity_poly.pdbx_seq_one_letter_code
_entity_poly.pdbx_strand_id
1 'polypeptide(L)'
;MRCTGPSYTLWFLTVVVGSVVHGSSVNRTIDDVYGDSVTGALVQYLPEVPASEGPLWFNQTSCAGCANVPDASLAHDDTWTAALYLADIGSMSVSMGFSGTAIFVFFIIPNFAAASNLASVVRCDFFIDGASVGSFTHDSDGSSEFAYNTLVYSNVTVPNGDHVLLIETTGADPAIVIFDYALYT
;
A
#
# COMPACT_ATOMS: atom_id res chain seq x y z
N MET A 1 21.01 32.12 -79.93
CA MET A 1 19.85 31.62 -79.15
C MET A 1 20.35 30.56 -78.19
N ARG A 2 20.33 30.82 -76.87
CA ARG A 2 20.67 29.83 -75.84
C ARG A 2 19.44 29.63 -74.98
N CYS A 3 18.90 28.40 -74.98
CA CYS A 3 17.74 28.03 -74.18
C CYS A 3 18.16 27.74 -72.73
N THR A 4 17.45 28.35 -71.79
CA THR A 4 17.48 28.03 -70.36
C THR A 4 16.54 26.85 -70.08
N GLY A 5 17.01 25.86 -69.32
CA GLY A 5 16.17 24.79 -68.76
C GLY A 5 15.89 25.06 -67.27
N PRO A 6 14.70 24.71 -66.74
CA PRO A 6 14.39 24.95 -65.33
C PRO A 6 15.03 23.88 -64.45
N SER A 7 15.67 24.31 -63.36
CA SER A 7 16.13 23.42 -62.30
C SER A 7 14.97 23.18 -61.33
N TYR A 8 14.47 21.95 -61.27
CA TYR A 8 13.44 21.54 -60.31
C TYR A 8 14.11 20.89 -59.10
N THR A 9 14.14 21.60 -57.99
CA THR A 9 14.60 21.06 -56.70
C THR A 9 13.50 20.21 -56.10
N LEU A 10 13.64 18.88 -56.15
CA LEU A 10 12.75 17.95 -55.44
C LEU A 10 12.98 18.08 -53.93
N TRP A 11 11.98 18.57 -53.20
CA TRP A 11 11.94 18.50 -51.74
C TRP A 11 11.38 17.14 -51.33
N PHE A 12 12.22 16.27 -50.78
CA PHE A 12 11.77 15.04 -50.14
C PHE A 12 11.11 15.39 -48.80
N LEU A 13 9.80 15.24 -48.73
CA LEU A 13 9.04 15.34 -47.48
C LEU A 13 9.25 14.03 -46.70
N THR A 14 10.13 14.03 -45.71
CA THR A 14 10.35 12.87 -44.84
C THR A 14 9.14 12.73 -43.92
N VAL A 15 8.26 11.77 -44.21
CA VAL A 15 7.15 11.41 -43.30
C VAL A 15 7.73 10.62 -42.14
N VAL A 16 7.86 11.25 -40.97
CA VAL A 16 8.20 10.57 -39.72
C VAL A 16 6.95 9.85 -39.24
N VAL A 17 6.90 8.54 -39.46
CA VAL A 17 5.86 7.68 -38.88
C VAL A 17 6.24 7.46 -37.42
N GLY A 18 5.62 8.21 -36.50
CA GLY A 18 5.79 8.01 -35.07
C GLY A 18 5.09 6.74 -34.63
N SER A 19 5.85 5.76 -34.15
CA SER A 19 5.32 4.57 -33.49
C SER A 19 4.61 5.01 -32.20
N VAL A 20 3.29 4.86 -32.14
CA VAL A 20 2.52 5.09 -30.90
C VAL A 20 2.69 3.85 -30.03
N VAL A 21 3.43 3.96 -28.94
CA VAL A 21 3.52 2.89 -27.93
C VAL A 21 2.32 3.03 -27.01
N HIS A 22 1.43 2.04 -27.04
CA HIS A 22 0.30 1.94 -26.11
C HIS A 22 0.74 1.11 -24.91
N GLY A 23 0.92 1.74 -23.75
CA GLY A 23 1.06 1.03 -22.47
C GLY A 23 -0.32 0.70 -21.92
N SER A 24 -0.58 -0.58 -21.62
CA SER A 24 -1.74 -0.95 -20.80
C SER A 24 -1.30 -0.92 -19.35
N SER A 25 -2.01 -0.16 -18.52
CA SER A 25 -1.91 -0.27 -17.08
C SER A 25 -2.38 -1.67 -16.65
N VAL A 26 -1.65 -2.31 -15.72
CA VAL A 26 -1.94 -3.65 -15.20
C VAL A 26 -1.93 -3.59 -13.68
N ASN A 27 -3.02 -4.03 -13.07
CA ASN A 27 -3.10 -4.11 -11.62
C ASN A 27 -2.13 -5.17 -11.09
N ARG A 28 -1.31 -4.80 -10.12
CA ARG A 28 -0.37 -5.65 -9.39
C ARG A 28 -0.66 -5.56 -7.90
N THR A 29 -0.44 -6.63 -7.17
CA THR A 29 -0.64 -6.68 -5.72
C THR A 29 0.70 -6.69 -4.98
N ILE A 30 0.68 -6.14 -3.77
CA ILE A 30 1.69 -6.30 -2.73
C ILE A 30 0.96 -6.88 -1.53
N ASP A 31 1.16 -8.16 -1.29
CA ASP A 31 0.58 -8.90 -0.19
C ASP A 31 1.37 -8.68 1.12
N ASP A 32 0.71 -8.77 2.27
CA ASP A 32 1.34 -8.53 3.56
C ASP A 32 2.43 -9.57 3.92
N VAL A 33 2.29 -10.83 3.48
CA VAL A 33 3.26 -11.91 3.73
C VAL A 33 4.08 -12.25 2.49
N TYR A 34 3.44 -12.34 1.33
CA TYR A 34 4.05 -12.79 0.08
C TYR A 34 4.69 -11.64 -0.71
N GLY A 35 4.40 -10.40 -0.35
CA GLY A 35 5.01 -9.21 -0.94
C GLY A 35 4.53 -8.92 -2.36
N ASP A 36 5.36 -8.21 -3.11
CA ASP A 36 5.05 -7.75 -4.45
C ASP A 36 4.94 -8.91 -5.46
N SER A 37 3.80 -9.00 -6.14
CA SER A 37 3.46 -10.05 -7.11
C SER A 37 4.37 -10.14 -8.35
N VAL A 38 5.21 -9.14 -8.61
CA VAL A 38 6.11 -9.08 -9.78
C VAL A 38 7.55 -9.37 -9.38
N THR A 39 8.01 -8.78 -8.29
CA THR A 39 9.41 -8.76 -7.84
C THR A 39 9.67 -9.70 -6.67
N GLY A 40 8.64 -10.07 -5.91
CA GLY A 40 8.75 -10.80 -4.65
C GLY A 40 9.33 -9.96 -3.50
N ALA A 41 9.42 -8.63 -3.66
CA ALA A 41 9.87 -7.75 -2.60
C ALA A 41 8.87 -7.77 -1.44
N LEU A 42 9.34 -8.12 -0.24
CA LEU A 42 8.50 -8.22 0.94
C LEU A 42 8.22 -6.83 1.55
N VAL A 43 7.08 -6.74 2.22
CA VAL A 43 6.73 -5.60 3.06
C VAL A 43 7.67 -5.55 4.27
N GLN A 44 8.14 -4.35 4.61
CA GLN A 44 8.93 -4.12 5.80
C GLN A 44 8.06 -3.59 6.93
N TYR A 45 8.11 -4.26 8.07
CA TYR A 45 7.38 -3.91 9.29
C TYR A 45 8.35 -3.40 10.35
N LEU A 46 8.11 -2.19 10.87
CA LEU A 46 8.94 -1.56 11.89
C LEU A 46 8.11 -1.17 13.13
N PRO A 47 8.73 -1.11 14.32
CA PRO A 47 10.13 -1.40 14.57
C PRO A 47 10.40 -2.91 14.58
N GLU A 48 11.57 -3.29 14.06
CA GLU A 48 12.12 -4.63 14.24
C GLU A 48 12.63 -4.75 15.67
N VAL A 49 12.02 -5.66 16.44
CA VAL A 49 12.44 -5.95 17.81
C VAL A 49 13.27 -7.23 17.86
N PRO A 50 14.28 -7.32 18.74
CA PRO A 50 15.02 -8.57 18.93
C PRO A 50 14.09 -9.71 19.30
N ALA A 51 14.32 -10.90 18.74
CA ALA A 51 13.50 -12.09 19.02
C ALA A 51 13.39 -12.44 20.52
N SER A 52 14.32 -11.96 21.35
CA SER A 52 14.30 -12.12 22.81
C SER A 52 13.18 -11.35 23.51
N GLU A 53 12.63 -10.31 22.89
CA GLU A 53 11.58 -9.46 23.48
C GLU A 53 10.17 -9.82 22.99
N GLY A 54 10.09 -10.71 22.00
CA GLY A 54 8.84 -11.08 21.31
C GLY A 54 8.51 -10.10 20.18
N PRO A 55 7.78 -10.54 19.13
CA PRO A 55 7.47 -9.69 17.99
C PRO A 55 6.43 -8.62 18.36
N LEU A 56 6.48 -7.46 17.70
CA LEU A 56 5.43 -6.44 17.76
C LEU A 56 4.40 -6.59 16.63
N TRP A 57 4.81 -7.20 15.53
CA TRP A 57 3.98 -7.51 14.37
C TRP A 57 3.67 -9.00 14.36
N PHE A 58 2.39 -9.32 14.26
CA PHE A 58 1.87 -10.68 14.30
C PHE A 58 1.11 -10.97 13.01
N ASN A 59 1.21 -12.20 12.54
CA ASN A 59 0.42 -12.68 11.43
C ASN A 59 -0.51 -13.80 11.89
N GLN A 60 -1.33 -14.31 10.99
CA GLN A 60 -2.27 -15.40 11.24
C GLN A 60 -1.65 -16.66 11.86
N THR A 61 -0.35 -16.90 11.67
CA THR A 61 0.36 -18.07 12.24
C THR A 61 1.05 -17.79 13.57
N SER A 62 1.45 -16.54 13.84
CA SER A 62 2.21 -16.16 15.04
C SER A 62 1.35 -15.58 16.17
N CYS A 63 0.06 -15.35 15.93
CA CYS A 63 -0.88 -14.77 16.90
C CYS A 63 -1.47 -15.80 17.91
N ALA A 64 -0.63 -16.59 18.58
CA ALA A 64 -1.12 -17.53 19.60
C ALA A 64 -1.57 -16.80 20.87
N GLY A 65 -2.89 -16.64 21.06
CA GLY A 65 -3.49 -15.99 22.23
C GLY A 65 -3.93 -14.54 22.02
N CYS A 66 -3.91 -14.05 20.78
CA CYS A 66 -4.48 -12.76 20.42
C CYS A 66 -6.00 -12.75 20.59
N ALA A 67 -6.55 -11.66 21.11
CA ALA A 67 -8.00 -11.51 21.29
C ALA A 67 -8.71 -11.00 20.02
N ASN A 68 -7.98 -10.30 19.15
CA ASN A 68 -8.46 -9.74 17.88
C ASN A 68 -7.82 -10.50 16.71
N VAL A 69 -8.42 -11.62 16.32
CA VAL A 69 -7.89 -12.47 15.23
C VAL A 69 -8.88 -12.45 14.07
N PRO A 70 -8.56 -11.76 12.97
CA PRO A 70 -9.33 -11.88 11.73
C PRO A 70 -9.34 -13.33 11.20
N ASP A 71 -10.45 -13.70 10.57
CA ASP A 71 -10.54 -14.93 9.78
C ASP A 71 -9.66 -14.77 8.54
N ALA A 72 -8.55 -15.51 8.50
CA ALA A 72 -7.60 -15.48 7.40
C ALA A 72 -8.27 -15.80 6.06
N SER A 73 -9.28 -16.68 6.02
CA SER A 73 -9.95 -17.07 4.76
C SER A 73 -10.74 -15.96 4.07
N LEU A 74 -10.91 -14.81 4.74
CA LEU A 74 -11.55 -13.62 4.21
C LEU A 74 -10.56 -12.52 3.83
N ALA A 75 -9.29 -12.68 4.17
CA ALA A 75 -8.20 -11.79 3.82
C ALA A 75 -7.64 -12.12 2.43
N HIS A 76 -6.83 -11.23 1.87
CA HIS A 76 -6.14 -11.47 0.61
C HIS A 76 -5.12 -12.60 0.80
N ASP A 77 -5.07 -13.53 -0.15
CA ASP A 77 -4.18 -14.70 -0.15
C ASP A 77 -4.10 -15.48 1.18
N ASP A 78 -5.20 -15.46 1.95
CA ASP A 78 -5.33 -16.08 3.27
C ASP A 78 -4.31 -15.57 4.33
N THR A 79 -3.84 -14.33 4.19
CA THR A 79 -2.82 -13.73 5.07
C THR A 79 -3.19 -12.33 5.57
N TRP A 80 -2.61 -11.95 6.71
CA TRP A 80 -2.69 -10.59 7.26
C TRP A 80 -1.59 -10.40 8.29
N THR A 81 -1.14 -9.14 8.43
CA THR A 81 -0.11 -8.76 9.40
C THR A 81 -0.59 -7.56 10.20
N ALA A 82 -0.59 -7.73 11.53
CA ALA A 82 -1.20 -6.83 12.47
C ALA A 82 -0.25 -6.39 13.57
N ALA A 83 -0.52 -5.20 14.11
CA ALA A 83 0.12 -4.70 15.31
C ALA A 83 -0.82 -3.81 16.11
N LEU A 84 -0.62 -3.80 17.43
CA LEU A 84 -1.21 -2.82 18.33
C LEU A 84 -0.16 -1.77 18.68
N TYR A 85 -0.36 -0.56 18.18
CA TYR A 85 0.42 0.60 18.59
C TYR A 85 0.07 1.02 20.02
N LEU A 86 1.11 1.30 20.80
CA LEU A 86 1.07 1.94 22.11
C LEU A 86 2.07 3.10 22.12
N ALA A 87 1.78 4.17 22.86
CA ALA A 87 2.58 5.40 22.81
C ALA A 87 4.05 5.22 23.22
N ASP A 88 4.35 4.24 24.08
CA ASP A 88 5.70 3.91 24.53
C ASP A 88 6.58 3.22 23.46
N ILE A 89 5.97 2.66 22.41
CA ILE A 89 6.67 2.13 21.22
C ILE A 89 7.27 3.28 20.40
N GLY A 90 6.70 4.48 20.47
CA GLY A 90 7.11 5.65 19.69
C GLY A 90 6.41 5.70 18.33
N SER A 91 6.76 4.81 17.40
CA SER A 91 6.10 4.67 16.10
C SER A 91 6.07 3.21 15.63
N MET A 92 5.09 2.88 14.80
CA MET A 92 5.02 1.63 14.05
C MET A 92 4.78 1.93 12.58
N SER A 93 5.37 1.16 11.68
CA SER A 93 5.20 1.41 10.25
C SER A 93 5.21 0.16 9.37
N VAL A 94 4.52 0.30 8.25
CA VAL A 94 4.48 -0.65 7.14
C VAL A 94 5.08 0.07 5.93
N SER A 95 6.14 -0.47 5.36
CA SER A 95 6.88 0.13 4.25
C SER A 95 6.96 -0.84 3.07
N MET A 96 6.66 -0.35 1.87
CA MET A 96 6.69 -1.13 0.64
C MET A 96 7.09 -0.29 -0.56
N GLY A 97 7.81 -0.91 -1.50
CA GLY A 97 8.15 -0.30 -2.79
C GLY A 97 7.13 -0.68 -3.86
N PHE A 98 6.81 0.24 -4.76
CA PHE A 98 5.98 -0.04 -5.94
C PHE A 98 6.48 0.75 -7.15
N SER A 99 6.22 0.23 -8.36
CA SER A 99 6.58 0.91 -9.62
C SER A 99 5.32 1.14 -10.44
N GLY A 100 4.82 2.37 -10.49
CA GLY A 100 3.51 2.64 -11.09
C GLY A 100 3.04 4.09 -11.01
N THR A 101 1.75 4.25 -11.27
CA THR A 101 1.04 5.54 -11.42
C THR A 101 -0.14 5.68 -10.46
N ALA A 102 -0.53 4.58 -9.82
CA ALA A 102 -1.52 4.58 -8.75
C ALA A 102 -1.17 3.57 -7.66
N ILE A 103 -1.68 3.81 -6.46
CA ILE A 103 -1.60 2.90 -5.32
C ILE A 103 -2.93 2.93 -4.55
N PHE A 104 -3.37 1.77 -4.07
CA PHE A 104 -4.58 1.55 -3.27
C PHE A 104 -4.20 0.64 -2.11
N VAL A 105 -4.55 1.02 -0.88
CA VAL A 105 -4.16 0.28 0.34
C VAL A 105 -5.41 -0.25 1.02
N PHE A 106 -5.40 -1.53 1.35
CA PHE A 106 -6.52 -2.22 1.96
C PHE A 106 -6.14 -2.78 3.33
N PHE A 107 -6.98 -2.47 4.32
CA PHE A 107 -6.85 -2.98 5.69
C PHE A 107 -8.05 -3.87 6.04
N ILE A 108 -7.86 -4.67 7.10
CA ILE A 108 -8.96 -5.29 7.84
C ILE A 108 -9.27 -4.40 9.05
N ILE A 109 -10.52 -3.96 9.19
CA ILE A 109 -10.92 -3.01 10.24
C ILE A 109 -11.72 -3.73 11.33
N PRO A 110 -11.21 -3.81 12.58
CA PRO A 110 -11.96 -4.34 13.72
C PRO A 110 -13.01 -3.32 14.23
N ASN A 111 -14.23 -3.79 14.48
CA ASN A 111 -15.34 -2.97 14.97
C ASN A 111 -15.93 -3.46 16.30
N PHE A 112 -15.10 -3.73 17.31
CA PHE A 112 -15.58 -4.16 18.62
C PHE A 112 -16.07 -3.00 19.47
N ALA A 113 -17.14 -3.23 20.24
CA ALA A 113 -17.68 -2.22 21.15
C ALA A 113 -16.64 -1.83 22.22
N ALA A 114 -16.61 -0.56 22.63
CA ALA A 114 -15.64 -0.06 23.63
C ALA A 114 -15.64 -0.87 24.95
N ALA A 115 -16.78 -1.44 25.34
CA ALA A 115 -16.90 -2.27 26.54
C ALA A 115 -16.20 -3.64 26.45
N SER A 116 -15.75 -4.06 25.26
CA SER A 116 -15.07 -5.35 25.05
C SER A 116 -13.61 -5.36 25.52
N ASN A 117 -13.02 -4.20 25.80
CA ASN A 117 -11.57 -4.02 26.01
C ASN A 117 -10.70 -4.49 24.84
N LEU A 118 -11.27 -4.58 23.64
CA LEU A 118 -10.57 -4.94 22.40
C LEU A 118 -10.22 -3.69 21.60
N ALA A 119 -8.97 -3.62 21.11
CA ALA A 119 -8.52 -2.50 20.28
C ALA A 119 -9.29 -2.46 18.96
N SER A 120 -9.96 -1.33 18.68
CA SER A 120 -10.78 -1.15 17.48
C SER A 120 -10.61 0.23 16.82
N VAL A 121 -9.73 1.06 17.37
CA VAL A 121 -9.36 2.35 16.75
C VAL A 121 -8.25 2.08 15.76
N VAL A 122 -8.44 2.48 14.51
CA VAL A 122 -7.41 2.40 13.47
C VAL A 122 -6.99 3.82 13.11
N ARG A 123 -5.68 4.07 13.02
CA ARG A 123 -5.16 5.40 12.71
C ARG A 123 -3.79 5.28 12.08
N CYS A 124 -3.58 5.93 10.94
CA CYS A 124 -2.28 5.98 10.29
C CYS A 124 -2.16 7.17 9.33
N ASP A 125 -0.93 7.59 9.08
CA ASP A 125 -0.55 8.58 8.08
C ASP A 125 0.16 7.90 6.91
N PHE A 126 -0.04 8.41 5.70
CA PHE A 126 0.53 7.86 4.47
C PHE A 126 1.57 8.83 3.90
N PHE A 127 2.71 8.28 3.49
CA PHE A 127 3.78 9.01 2.85
C PHE A 127 4.22 8.30 1.58
N ILE A 128 4.39 9.05 0.48
CA ILE A 128 5.03 8.55 -0.74
C ILE A 128 6.33 9.33 -0.89
N ASP A 129 7.45 8.61 -0.99
CA ASP A 129 8.80 9.18 -1.11
C ASP A 129 9.13 10.22 -0.01
N GLY A 130 8.61 9.99 1.20
CA GLY A 130 8.77 10.87 2.36
C GLY A 130 7.85 12.09 2.39
N ALA A 131 7.04 12.34 1.35
CA ALA A 131 6.03 13.39 1.36
C ALA A 131 4.71 12.86 1.95
N SER A 132 4.12 13.59 2.90
CA SER A 132 2.80 13.25 3.43
C SER A 132 1.73 13.42 2.34
N VAL A 133 0.94 12.37 2.10
CA VAL A 133 -0.04 12.29 1.02
C VAL A 133 -1.45 11.95 1.49
N GLY A 134 -1.64 11.71 2.80
CA GLY A 134 -2.95 11.46 3.38
C GLY A 134 -2.87 10.89 4.78
N SER A 135 -4.03 10.71 5.39
CA SER A 135 -4.19 10.04 6.68
C SER A 135 -5.53 9.30 6.71
N PHE A 136 -5.63 8.32 7.60
CA PHE A 136 -6.83 7.54 7.82
C PHE A 136 -7.06 7.38 9.33
N THR A 137 -8.31 7.56 9.75
CA THR A 137 -8.76 7.29 11.11
C THR A 137 -10.11 6.59 11.04
N HIS A 138 -10.29 5.58 11.87
CA HIS A 138 -11.55 4.86 12.03
C HIS A 138 -11.83 4.62 13.51
N ASP A 139 -13.06 4.93 13.91
CA ASP A 139 -13.62 4.58 15.19
C ASP A 139 -14.62 3.43 15.02
N SER A 140 -14.58 2.48 15.95
CA SER A 140 -15.48 1.33 15.96
C SER A 140 -16.96 1.70 15.97
N ASP A 141 -17.76 1.04 15.14
CA ASP A 141 -19.21 1.13 15.18
C ASP A 141 -19.86 0.19 16.23
N GLY A 142 -19.07 -0.66 16.87
CA GLY A 142 -19.51 -1.60 17.91
C GLY A 142 -20.25 -2.84 17.40
N SER A 143 -20.23 -3.13 16.09
CA SER A 143 -20.85 -4.31 15.47
C SER A 143 -20.25 -5.65 15.95
N SER A 144 -19.05 -5.64 16.52
CA SER A 144 -18.25 -6.82 16.86
C SER A 144 -17.80 -7.64 15.65
N GLU A 145 -17.64 -6.99 14.49
CA GLU A 145 -17.24 -7.63 13.23
C GLU A 145 -15.90 -7.07 12.71
N PHE A 146 -15.26 -7.83 11.83
CA PHE A 146 -14.14 -7.35 11.03
C PHE A 146 -14.64 -6.94 9.64
N ALA A 147 -14.26 -5.75 9.18
CA ALA A 147 -14.51 -5.29 7.82
C ALA A 147 -13.26 -5.52 6.96
N TYR A 148 -13.31 -6.55 6.12
CA TYR A 148 -12.25 -6.93 5.17
C TYR A 148 -12.30 -6.09 3.89
N ASN A 149 -11.21 -6.07 3.13
CA ASN A 149 -11.09 -5.33 1.87
C ASN A 149 -11.47 -3.84 2.01
N THR A 150 -11.15 -3.22 3.16
CA THR A 150 -11.47 -1.81 3.42
C THR A 150 -10.41 -0.93 2.80
N LEU A 151 -10.77 -0.14 1.78
CA LEU A 151 -9.88 0.85 1.17
C LEU A 151 -9.59 1.99 2.16
N VAL A 152 -8.36 2.05 2.68
CA VAL A 152 -7.94 3.08 3.66
C VAL A 152 -7.17 4.23 3.01
N TYR A 153 -6.57 4.00 1.84
CA TYR A 153 -5.88 5.02 1.07
C TYR A 153 -5.90 4.71 -0.42
N SER A 154 -6.00 5.76 -1.24
CA SER A 154 -5.83 5.64 -2.68
C SER A 154 -5.22 6.91 -3.28
N ASN A 155 -4.32 6.75 -4.23
CA ASN A 155 -3.81 7.84 -5.04
C ASN A 155 -3.63 7.38 -6.47
N VAL A 156 -4.33 8.03 -7.41
CA VAL A 156 -4.32 7.70 -8.86
C VAL A 156 -3.54 8.72 -9.68
N THR A 157 -2.77 9.57 -9.01
CA THR A 157 -2.02 10.68 -9.60
C THR A 157 -0.54 10.62 -9.26
N VAL A 158 -0.04 9.43 -8.91
CA VAL A 158 1.39 9.23 -8.64
C VAL A 158 2.13 9.37 -9.97
N PRO A 159 3.23 10.15 -10.04
CA PRO A 159 4.08 10.19 -11.22
C PRO A 159 4.51 8.77 -11.61
N ASN A 160 4.65 8.46 -12.90
CA ASN A 160 5.13 7.13 -13.28
C ASN A 160 6.59 6.94 -12.87
N GLY A 161 6.87 5.96 -12.01
CA GLY A 161 8.23 5.65 -11.56
C GLY A 161 8.25 4.66 -10.40
N ASP A 162 9.44 4.50 -9.81
CA ASP A 162 9.63 3.73 -8.58
C ASP A 162 9.38 4.63 -7.37
N HIS A 163 8.58 4.12 -6.43
CA HIS A 163 8.12 4.84 -5.26
C HIS A 163 8.23 3.98 -4.00
N VAL A 164 8.34 4.63 -2.85
CA VAL A 164 8.19 3.98 -1.54
C VAL A 164 6.96 4.54 -0.85
N LEU A 165 6.03 3.65 -0.53
CA LEU A 165 4.91 3.93 0.36
C LEU A 165 5.33 3.60 1.79
N LEU A 166 5.17 4.56 2.69
CA LEU A 166 5.26 4.38 4.13
C LEU A 166 3.90 4.66 4.75
N ILE A 167 3.41 3.69 5.52
CA ILE A 167 2.22 3.82 6.36
C ILE A 167 2.72 3.88 7.80
N GLU A 168 2.48 5.00 8.48
CA GLU A 168 3.02 5.24 9.81
C GLU A 168 1.91 5.44 10.83
N THR A 169 2.05 4.81 12.00
CA THR A 169 1.18 5.01 13.15
C THR A 169 2.01 5.58 14.31
N THR A 170 1.62 6.77 14.76
CA THR A 170 2.22 7.48 15.90
C THR A 170 1.11 8.09 16.76
N GLY A 171 1.42 8.65 17.93
CA GLY A 171 0.48 9.48 18.70
C GLY A 171 0.35 9.07 20.17
N ALA A 172 -0.63 9.66 20.86
CA ALA A 172 -0.82 9.42 22.30
C ALA A 172 -1.71 8.21 22.60
N ASP A 173 -2.63 7.88 21.69
CA ASP A 173 -3.66 6.88 21.92
C ASP A 173 -3.35 5.55 21.19
N PRO A 174 -3.69 4.40 21.80
CA PRO A 174 -3.55 3.10 21.16
C PRO A 174 -4.30 3.02 19.83
N ALA A 175 -3.70 2.37 18.84
CA ALA A 175 -4.32 2.13 17.54
C ALA A 175 -3.91 0.75 17.02
N ILE A 176 -4.83 0.03 16.40
CA ILE A 176 -4.55 -1.24 15.75
C ILE A 176 -4.39 -1.03 14.26
N VAL A 177 -3.36 -1.65 13.68
CA VAL A 177 -3.14 -1.72 12.23
C VAL A 177 -3.22 -3.18 11.85
N ILE A 178 -4.04 -3.50 10.84
CA ILE A 178 -4.11 -4.84 10.24
C ILE A 178 -3.99 -4.65 8.74
N PHE A 179 -2.76 -4.75 8.24
CA PHE A 179 -2.48 -4.64 6.82
C PHE A 179 -2.79 -5.97 6.13
N ASP A 180 -3.50 -5.87 5.01
CA ASP A 180 -3.98 -7.00 4.21
C ASP A 180 -3.21 -7.02 2.88
N TYR A 181 -3.43 -6.01 2.02
CA TYR A 181 -2.68 -5.89 0.77
C TYR A 181 -2.72 -4.46 0.23
N ALA A 182 -1.87 -4.20 -0.75
CA ALA A 182 -1.94 -3.02 -1.61
C ALA A 182 -2.06 -3.42 -3.08
N LEU A 183 -2.63 -2.54 -3.89
CA LEU A 183 -2.73 -2.67 -5.34
C LEU A 183 -2.11 -1.45 -6.00
N TYR A 184 -1.26 -1.65 -7.00
CA TYR A 184 -0.71 -0.57 -7.83
C TYR A 184 -0.86 -0.85 -9.32
N THR A 185 -0.66 0.18 -10.13
CA THR A 185 -0.93 0.15 -11.58
C THR A 185 0.10 0.84 -12.45
#